data_AF-A0ABD4UIQ4-F1
#
_entry.id   AF-A0ABD4UIQ4-F1
#
_cell.length_a   1.000
_cell.length_b   1.000
_cell.length_c   1.000
_cell.angle_alpha   90.00
_cell.angle_beta   90.00
_cell.angle_gamma   90.00
#
_symmetry.space_group_name_H-M   'P 1'
#
loop_
_entity.id
_entity.type
_entity.pdbx_description
1 polymer ?
#
loop_
_entity_poly.entity_id
_entity_poly.type
_entity_poly.pdbx_seq_one_letter_code
_entity_poly.pdbx_strand_id
1 'polypeptide(L)'
;MTDIVLTRKFGEPFPIFDSIAAACDAIIKAAFRLYVVMNPDHSADDFLREVLMPIAQSSTENPAQIEVQVFKNHTEHSFLIYMRAICQACAYVQEAKNAHSAGNEHQGWSHIANAHYLLGFAEGVFALEPALVGVISARSKAGSTKRNARYEPLREHARELAATGKYQSRRNAALSIKEAVLSKAADLNIELSENQAERTITGWLDGMTFARRQRTTC
;
A
#
# COMPACT_ATOMS: atom_id res chain seq x y z
N MET A 1 20.78 0.55 -27.67
CA MET A 1 20.96 1.67 -26.72
C MET A 1 19.79 1.57 -25.77
N THR A 2 20.01 1.24 -24.50
CA THR A 2 18.93 1.06 -23.52
C THR A 2 18.24 2.39 -23.31
N ASP A 3 16.91 2.43 -23.44
CA ASP A 3 16.15 3.65 -23.21
C ASP A 3 16.24 4.02 -21.72
N ILE A 4 17.08 5.01 -21.42
CA ILE A 4 17.43 5.43 -20.06
C ILE A 4 16.18 5.76 -19.25
N VAL A 5 15.13 6.28 -19.90
CA VAL A 5 13.87 6.66 -19.28
C VAL A 5 13.11 5.44 -18.79
N LEU A 6 13.10 4.35 -19.55
CA LEU A 6 12.43 3.11 -19.16
C LEU A 6 13.14 2.44 -17.97
N THR A 7 14.45 2.66 -17.81
CA THR A 7 15.25 2.13 -16.70
C THR A 7 15.36 3.04 -15.48
N ARG A 8 14.92 4.31 -15.56
CA ARG A 8 14.96 5.30 -14.47
C ARG A 8 14.13 4.85 -13.27
N LYS A 9 14.57 4.97 -12.02
CA LYS A 9 13.68 4.66 -10.88
C LYS A 9 12.65 5.77 -10.68
N PHE A 10 11.48 5.44 -10.15
CA PHE A 10 10.50 6.47 -9.79
C PHE A 10 11.08 7.41 -8.74
N GLY A 11 10.88 8.72 -8.91
CA GLY A 11 11.45 9.76 -8.06
C GLY A 11 12.90 10.14 -8.35
N GLU A 12 13.61 9.44 -9.26
CA GLU A 12 14.89 9.93 -9.76
C GLU A 12 14.67 11.10 -10.74
N PRO A 13 15.52 12.13 -10.70
CA PRO A 13 15.42 13.26 -11.60
C PRO A 13 15.58 12.82 -13.05
N PHE A 14 14.87 13.48 -13.96
CA PHE A 14 15.11 13.32 -15.38
C PHE A 14 16.51 13.86 -15.76
N PRO A 15 17.15 13.30 -16.81
CA PRO A 15 18.35 13.91 -17.36
C PRO A 15 18.05 15.29 -17.94
N ILE A 16 19.11 16.06 -18.21
CA ILE A 16 19.00 17.28 -19.00
C ILE A 16 18.63 16.88 -20.44
N PHE A 17 17.66 17.58 -21.02
CA PHE A 17 17.20 17.34 -22.38
C PHE A 17 17.68 18.45 -23.31
N ASP A 18 18.21 18.06 -24.46
CA ASP A 18 18.69 19.00 -25.48
C ASP A 18 17.58 19.53 -26.40
N SER A 19 16.36 18.99 -26.27
CA SER A 19 15.20 19.42 -27.06
C SER A 19 13.87 19.17 -26.35
N ILE A 20 12.86 19.98 -26.69
CA ILE A 20 11.48 19.77 -26.25
C ILE A 20 10.98 18.40 -26.70
N ALA A 21 11.30 17.97 -27.93
CA ALA A 21 10.88 16.65 -28.44
C ALA A 21 11.40 15.50 -27.58
N ALA A 22 12.69 15.53 -27.19
CA ALA A 22 13.29 14.52 -26.31
C ALA A 22 12.65 14.54 -24.91
N ALA A 23 12.40 15.72 -24.35
CA ALA A 23 11.72 15.87 -23.07
C ALA A 23 10.28 15.31 -23.11
N CYS A 24 9.51 15.67 -24.14
CA CYS A 24 8.15 15.17 -24.36
C CYS A 24 8.09 13.64 -24.41
N ASP A 25 8.98 13.00 -25.19
CA ASP A 25 9.06 11.55 -25.31
C ASP A 25 9.39 10.87 -23.97
N ALA A 26 10.37 11.42 -23.24
CA ALA A 26 10.74 10.92 -21.93
C ALA A 26 9.61 11.01 -20.91
N ILE A 27 8.87 12.12 -20.89
CA ILE A 27 7.75 12.30 -19.97
C ILE A 27 6.61 11.33 -20.30
N ILE A 28 6.26 11.18 -21.58
CA ILE A 28 5.21 10.23 -22.00
C ILE A 28 5.58 8.80 -21.61
N LYS A 29 6.83 8.38 -21.84
CA LYS A 29 7.30 7.04 -21.46
C LYS A 29 7.24 6.80 -19.95
N ALA A 30 7.61 7.81 -19.16
CA ALA A 30 7.55 7.72 -17.72
C ALA A 30 6.10 7.71 -17.19
N ALA A 31 5.23 8.55 -17.76
CA ALA A 31 3.80 8.58 -17.47
C ALA A 31 3.11 7.24 -17.81
N PHE A 32 3.43 6.67 -18.99
CA PHE A 32 2.99 5.34 -19.39
C PHE A 32 3.44 4.26 -18.40
N ARG A 33 4.72 4.27 -18.00
CA ARG A 33 5.22 3.29 -17.05
C ARG A 33 4.50 3.37 -15.72
N LEU A 34 4.26 4.59 -15.21
CA LEU A 34 3.49 4.78 -13.98
C LEU A 34 2.05 4.30 -14.15
N TYR A 35 1.41 4.59 -15.28
CA TYR A 35 0.06 4.10 -15.60
C TYR A 35 -0.04 2.58 -15.59
N VAL A 36 0.88 1.86 -16.24
CA VAL A 36 0.88 0.37 -16.26
C VAL A 36 1.15 -0.21 -14.89
N VAL A 37 2.06 0.39 -14.11
CA VAL A 37 2.36 -0.09 -12.75
C VAL A 37 1.12 0.04 -11.85
N MET A 38 0.32 1.09 -12.02
CA MET A 38 -0.95 1.28 -11.30
C MET A 38 -2.11 0.48 -11.87
N ASN A 39 -2.03 0.07 -13.14
CA ASN A 39 -3.06 -0.67 -13.84
C ASN A 39 -2.43 -1.88 -14.55
N PRO A 40 -2.08 -2.95 -13.81
CA PRO A 40 -1.28 -4.05 -14.35
C PRO A 40 -1.92 -4.80 -15.53
N ASP A 41 -3.25 -4.74 -15.63
CA ASP A 41 -4.03 -5.35 -16.70
C ASP A 41 -4.11 -4.48 -17.97
N HIS A 42 -3.59 -3.24 -17.92
CA HIS A 42 -3.67 -2.30 -19.04
C HIS A 42 -2.38 -2.28 -19.86
N SER A 43 -2.55 -2.08 -21.15
CA SER A 43 -1.50 -2.06 -22.16
C SER A 43 -1.12 -0.64 -22.60
N ALA A 44 -0.15 -0.54 -23.51
CA ALA A 44 0.17 0.71 -24.19
C ALA A 44 -1.00 1.26 -24.99
N ASP A 45 -1.81 0.39 -25.59
CA ASP A 45 -2.98 0.78 -26.37
C ASP A 45 -4.07 1.38 -25.48
N ASP A 46 -4.22 0.86 -24.26
CA ASP A 46 -5.17 1.40 -23.29
C ASP A 46 -4.71 2.80 -22.83
N PHE A 47 -3.42 2.97 -22.52
CA PHE A 47 -2.88 4.30 -22.19
C PHE A 47 -3.06 5.30 -23.32
N LEU A 48 -2.81 4.90 -24.57
CA LEU A 48 -3.03 5.73 -25.74
C LEU A 48 -4.50 6.16 -25.86
N ARG A 49 -5.43 5.19 -25.78
CA ARG A 49 -6.87 5.41 -25.96
C ARG A 49 -7.49 6.22 -24.84
N GLU A 50 -7.08 6.00 -23.60
CA GLU A 50 -7.73 6.55 -22.42
C GLU A 50 -7.11 7.86 -21.94
N VAL A 51 -5.82 8.08 -22.22
CA VAL A 51 -5.10 9.27 -21.76
C VAL A 51 -4.70 10.15 -22.93
N LEU A 52 -3.91 9.64 -23.87
CA LEU A 52 -3.29 10.49 -24.89
C LEU A 52 -4.27 10.97 -25.96
N MET A 53 -5.15 10.09 -26.46
CA MET A 53 -6.12 10.45 -27.50
C MET A 53 -7.13 11.51 -27.05
N PRO A 54 -7.76 11.40 -25.85
CA PRO A 54 -8.68 12.42 -25.37
C PRO A 54 -7.99 13.79 -25.19
N ILE A 55 -6.73 13.79 -24.73
CA ILE A 55 -5.93 15.02 -24.61
C ILE A 55 -5.67 15.63 -25.98
N ALA A 56 -5.23 14.82 -26.96
CA ALA A 56 -4.95 15.30 -28.31
C ALA A 56 -6.20 15.82 -29.04
N GLN A 57 -7.39 15.32 -28.67
CA GLN A 57 -8.68 15.75 -29.22
C GLN A 57 -9.32 16.89 -28.42
N SER A 58 -8.75 17.25 -27.28
CA SER A 58 -9.30 18.29 -26.42
C SER A 58 -9.12 19.67 -27.03
N SER A 59 -10.17 20.49 -27.00
CA SER A 59 -10.15 21.88 -27.46
C SER A 59 -9.84 22.88 -26.34
N THR A 60 -9.56 22.42 -25.12
CA THR A 60 -9.25 23.32 -23.99
C THR A 60 -7.80 23.79 -24.06
N GLU A 61 -7.62 25.11 -24.18
CA GLU A 61 -6.30 25.76 -24.15
C GLU A 61 -5.58 25.63 -22.79
N ASN A 62 -6.32 25.20 -21.75
CA ASN A 62 -5.77 25.02 -20.41
C ASN A 62 -5.68 23.53 -20.02
N PRO A 63 -4.46 22.96 -19.94
CA PRO A 63 -4.21 21.59 -19.48
C PRO A 63 -4.83 21.24 -18.13
N ALA A 64 -5.00 22.21 -17.23
CA ALA A 64 -5.60 21.99 -15.92
C ALA A 64 -7.12 21.72 -15.96
N GLN A 65 -7.77 22.04 -17.09
CA GLN A 65 -9.21 21.92 -17.31
C GLN A 65 -9.61 20.65 -18.09
N ILE A 66 -8.66 19.81 -18.51
CA ILE A 66 -8.97 18.54 -19.17
C ILE A 66 -9.58 17.58 -18.14
N GLU A 67 -10.88 17.32 -18.26
CA GLU A 67 -11.56 16.27 -17.50
C GLU A 67 -11.21 14.90 -18.09
N VAL A 68 -10.68 14.01 -17.26
CA VAL A 68 -10.39 12.63 -17.66
C VAL A 68 -11.29 11.68 -16.88
N GLN A 69 -11.94 10.77 -17.60
CA GLN A 69 -12.67 9.66 -17.01
C GLN A 69 -11.67 8.59 -16.57
N VAL A 70 -11.68 8.28 -15.27
CA VAL A 70 -10.65 7.44 -14.63
C VAL A 70 -11.29 6.13 -14.15
N PHE A 71 -10.81 4.98 -14.65
CA PHE A 71 -11.32 3.63 -14.35
C PHE A 71 -10.48 2.89 -13.29
N LYS A 72 -11.12 2.39 -12.23
CA LYS A 72 -10.52 2.07 -10.90
C LYS A 72 -9.66 0.80 -10.82
N ASN A 73 -8.52 0.87 -10.09
CA ASN A 73 -7.88 -0.27 -9.42
C ASN A 73 -7.05 0.03 -8.12
N HIS A 74 -7.18 1.21 -7.50
CA HIS A 74 -6.62 1.51 -6.17
C HIS A 74 -7.71 2.03 -5.21
N THR A 75 -7.37 2.37 -3.95
CA THR A 75 -8.31 3.13 -3.09
C THR A 75 -8.79 4.36 -3.87
N GLU A 76 -10.11 4.52 -3.97
CA GLU A 76 -10.74 5.42 -4.96
C GLU A 76 -10.22 6.85 -4.92
N HIS A 77 -9.74 7.32 -3.76
CA HIS A 77 -9.23 8.68 -3.58
C HIS A 77 -7.78 8.85 -4.05
N SER A 78 -6.88 7.92 -3.74
CA SER A 78 -5.48 8.00 -4.18
C SER A 78 -5.39 7.83 -5.69
N PHE A 79 -6.15 6.88 -6.24
CA PHE A 79 -6.21 6.60 -7.67
C PHE A 79 -6.50 7.83 -8.54
N LEU A 80 -7.54 8.59 -8.15
CA LEU A 80 -7.95 9.81 -8.84
C LEU A 80 -6.85 10.87 -8.81
N ILE A 81 -6.09 10.97 -7.71
CA ILE A 81 -5.01 11.95 -7.57
C ILE A 81 -3.86 11.64 -8.54
N TYR A 82 -3.40 10.37 -8.62
CA TYR A 82 -2.34 9.99 -9.55
C TYR A 82 -2.77 10.17 -11.00
N MET A 83 -3.95 9.67 -11.34
CA MET A 83 -4.44 9.70 -12.71
C MET A 83 -4.66 11.12 -13.20
N ARG A 84 -5.18 12.02 -12.35
CA ARG A 84 -5.28 13.45 -12.68
C ARG A 84 -3.91 14.06 -12.96
N ALA A 85 -2.91 13.78 -12.11
CA ALA A 85 -1.57 14.30 -12.29
C ALA A 85 -0.90 13.76 -13.57
N ILE A 86 -1.06 12.47 -13.88
CA ILE A 86 -0.59 11.86 -15.14
C ILE A 86 -1.23 12.51 -16.35
N CYS A 87 -2.55 12.70 -16.33
CA CYS A 87 -3.29 13.31 -17.43
C CYS A 87 -2.87 14.76 -17.64
N GLN A 88 -2.77 15.54 -16.57
CA GLN A 88 -2.32 16.92 -16.66
C GLN A 88 -0.86 17.01 -17.14
N ALA A 89 0.02 16.10 -16.72
CA ALA A 89 1.38 16.03 -17.24
C ALA A 89 1.40 15.76 -18.75
N CYS A 90 0.59 14.80 -19.22
CA CYS A 90 0.46 14.51 -20.65
C CYS A 90 -0.15 15.68 -21.44
N ALA A 91 -1.09 16.42 -20.84
CA ALA A 91 -1.68 17.61 -21.43
C ALA A 91 -0.65 18.73 -21.60
N TYR A 92 0.19 18.97 -20.58
CA TYR A 92 1.30 19.91 -20.71
C TYR A 92 2.34 19.45 -21.73
N VAL A 93 2.58 18.15 -21.89
CA VAL A 93 3.41 17.64 -22.99
C VAL A 93 2.80 17.97 -24.35
N GLN A 94 1.49 17.83 -24.50
CA GLN A 94 0.82 18.19 -25.76
C GLN A 94 0.94 19.70 -26.03
N GLU A 95 0.73 20.55 -25.03
CA GLU A 95 0.93 22.00 -25.17
C GLU A 95 2.39 22.38 -25.47
N ALA A 96 3.36 21.66 -24.89
CA ALA A 96 4.77 21.85 -25.23
C ALA A 96 5.04 21.56 -26.71
N LYS A 97 4.45 20.49 -27.27
CA LYS A 97 4.54 20.17 -28.70
C LYS A 97 3.86 21.23 -29.57
N ASN A 98 2.70 21.73 -29.15
CA ASN A 98 1.97 22.79 -29.86
C ASN A 98 2.80 24.08 -29.89
N ALA A 99 3.33 24.51 -28.75
CA ALA A 99 4.18 25.70 -28.64
C ALA A 99 5.47 25.58 -29.47
N HIS A 100 6.14 24.42 -29.43
CA HIS A 100 7.32 24.14 -30.26
C HIS A 100 6.98 24.21 -31.76
N SER A 101 5.86 23.63 -32.18
CA SER A 101 5.40 23.67 -33.58
C SER A 101 5.07 25.09 -34.05
N ALA A 102 4.64 25.96 -33.14
CA ALA A 102 4.42 27.39 -33.38
C ALA A 102 5.69 28.24 -33.29
N GLY A 103 6.86 27.64 -33.02
CA GLY A 103 8.14 28.33 -32.86
C GLY A 103 8.30 29.07 -31.52
N ASN A 104 7.42 28.84 -30.55
CA ASN A 104 7.48 29.45 -29.22
C ASN A 104 8.23 28.56 -28.21
N GLU A 105 9.56 28.51 -28.36
CA GLU A 105 10.44 27.66 -27.53
C GLU A 105 10.32 27.93 -26.03
N HIS A 106 10.25 29.20 -25.63
CA HIS A 106 10.18 29.55 -24.20
C HIS A 106 8.92 29.00 -23.54
N GLN A 107 7.77 29.14 -24.22
CA GLN A 107 6.51 28.58 -23.74
C GLN A 107 6.57 27.05 -23.73
N GLY A 108 7.16 26.43 -24.75
CA GLY A 108 7.34 24.99 -24.79
C GLY A 108 8.12 24.44 -23.59
N TRP A 109 9.25 25.06 -23.24
CA TRP A 109 10.01 24.69 -22.04
C TRP A 109 9.26 24.94 -20.72
N SER A 110 8.46 26.01 -20.65
CA SER A 110 7.58 26.25 -19.50
C SER A 110 6.54 25.13 -19.32
N HIS A 111 5.95 24.65 -20.41
CA HIS A 111 5.04 23.51 -20.36
C HIS A 111 5.75 22.20 -19.97
N ILE A 112 6.97 21.96 -20.46
CA ILE A 112 7.80 20.82 -20.01
C ILE A 112 8.05 20.86 -18.50
N ALA A 113 8.38 22.02 -17.94
CA ALA A 113 8.61 22.15 -16.50
C ALA A 113 7.36 21.80 -15.67
N ASN A 114 6.18 22.24 -16.11
CA ASN A 114 4.91 21.87 -15.46
C ASN A 114 4.61 20.37 -15.57
N ALA A 115 4.87 19.77 -16.73
CA ALA A 115 4.70 18.33 -16.93
C ALA A 115 5.63 17.51 -16.01
N HIS A 116 6.89 17.92 -15.86
CA HIS A 116 7.83 17.31 -14.92
C HIS A 116 7.36 17.40 -13.48
N TYR A 117 6.90 18.58 -13.05
CA TYR A 117 6.40 18.78 -11.70
C TYR A 117 5.24 17.84 -11.38
N LEU A 118 4.24 17.75 -12.26
CA LEU A 118 3.05 16.92 -12.05
C LEU A 118 3.37 15.42 -12.07
N LEU A 119 4.23 14.98 -12.99
CA LEU A 119 4.67 13.60 -13.03
C LEU A 119 5.49 13.24 -11.78
N GLY A 120 6.41 14.11 -11.36
CA GLY A 120 7.18 13.92 -10.13
C GLY A 120 6.29 13.87 -8.88
N PHE A 121 5.24 14.69 -8.85
CA PHE A 121 4.20 14.61 -7.80
C PHE A 121 3.50 13.25 -7.82
N ALA A 122 3.04 12.77 -8.98
CA ALA A 122 2.39 11.46 -9.11
C ALA A 122 3.30 10.32 -8.63
N GLU A 123 4.57 10.32 -9.04
CA GLU A 123 5.57 9.33 -8.62
C GLU A 123 5.84 9.38 -7.11
N GLY A 124 5.92 10.59 -6.54
CA GLY A 124 6.15 10.78 -5.10
C GLY A 124 5.00 10.24 -4.26
N VAL A 125 3.75 10.52 -4.64
CA VAL A 125 2.58 9.98 -3.92
C VAL A 125 2.50 8.46 -4.11
N PHE A 126 2.85 7.92 -5.29
CA PHE A 126 2.87 6.48 -5.55
C PHE A 126 3.88 5.76 -4.63
N ALA A 127 5.07 6.33 -4.45
CA ALA A 127 6.09 5.78 -3.56
C ALA A 127 5.72 5.89 -2.06
N LEU A 128 4.94 6.92 -1.68
CA LEU A 128 4.60 7.21 -0.29
C LEU A 128 3.62 6.19 0.32
N GLU A 129 2.64 5.71 -0.44
CA GLU A 129 1.57 4.85 0.09
C GLU A 129 2.11 3.52 0.66
N PRO A 130 2.94 2.74 -0.06
CA PRO A 130 3.55 1.53 0.51
C PRO A 130 4.45 1.82 1.72
N ALA A 131 5.18 2.94 1.70
CA ALA A 131 6.05 3.35 2.80
C ALA A 131 5.22 3.65 4.07
N LEU A 132 4.10 4.35 3.92
CA LEU A 132 3.18 4.66 5.02
C LEU A 132 2.55 3.38 5.60
N VAL A 133 2.11 2.45 4.76
CA VAL A 133 1.61 1.14 5.20
C VAL A 133 2.68 0.38 5.98
N GLY A 134 3.93 0.42 5.52
CA GLY A 134 5.07 -0.18 6.23
C GLY A 134 5.25 0.41 7.64
N VAL A 135 5.25 1.74 7.77
CA VAL A 135 5.39 2.44 9.05
C VAL A 135 4.21 2.16 9.99
N ILE A 136 2.98 2.23 9.48
CA ILE A 136 1.76 1.94 10.27
C ILE A 136 1.77 0.48 10.75
N SER A 137 2.16 -0.45 9.88
CA SER A 137 2.26 -1.88 10.20
C SER A 137 3.33 -2.14 11.26
N ALA A 138 4.50 -1.51 11.14
CA ALA A 138 5.57 -1.62 12.13
C ALA A 138 5.13 -1.06 13.49
N ARG A 139 4.48 0.10 13.52
CA ARG A 139 3.95 0.71 14.74
C ARG A 139 2.86 -0.16 15.38
N SER A 140 1.97 -0.72 14.57
CA SER A 140 0.91 -1.62 15.02
C SER A 140 1.48 -2.91 15.64
N LYS A 141 2.50 -3.50 15.00
CA LYS A 141 3.23 -4.65 15.54
C LYS A 141 3.89 -4.32 16.87
N ALA A 142 4.62 -3.20 16.97
CA ALA A 142 5.26 -2.77 18.22
C ALA A 142 4.24 -2.58 19.36
N GLY A 143 3.08 -1.98 19.07
CA GLY A 143 2.00 -1.82 20.05
C GLY A 143 1.34 -3.14 20.44
N SER A 144 1.18 -4.08 19.51
CA SER A 144 0.68 -5.43 19.81
C SER A 144 1.66 -6.22 20.68
N THR A 145 2.96 -6.21 20.33
CA THR A 145 4.01 -6.88 21.11
C THR A 145 4.07 -6.34 22.53
N LYS A 146 4.05 -5.00 22.70
CA LYS A 146 4.07 -4.38 24.04
C LYS A 146 2.84 -4.73 24.87
N ARG A 147 1.64 -4.78 24.27
CA ARG A 147 0.41 -5.21 24.96
C ARG A 147 0.46 -6.68 25.35
N ASN A 148 0.96 -7.54 24.45
CA ASN A 148 1.06 -8.98 24.68
C ASN A 148 2.11 -9.35 25.73
N ALA A 149 3.20 -8.59 25.84
CA ALA A 149 4.26 -8.83 26.83
C ALA A 149 3.75 -8.76 28.27
N ARG A 150 2.76 -7.89 28.57
CA ARG A 150 2.12 -7.82 29.90
C ARG A 150 1.45 -9.14 30.28
N TYR A 151 0.96 -9.91 29.31
CA TYR A 151 0.28 -11.18 29.54
C TYR A 151 1.23 -12.38 29.59
N GLU A 152 2.54 -12.20 29.36
CA GLU A 152 3.51 -13.32 29.36
C GLU A 152 3.51 -14.11 30.67
N PRO A 153 3.52 -13.47 31.86
CA PRO A 153 3.49 -14.21 33.12
C PRO A 153 2.22 -15.06 33.29
N LEU A 154 1.08 -14.58 32.77
CA LEU A 154 -0.18 -15.32 32.79
C LEU A 154 -0.18 -16.47 31.77
N ARG A 155 0.50 -16.29 30.64
CA ARG A 155 0.66 -17.33 29.63
C ARG A 155 1.53 -18.47 30.16
N GLU A 156 2.66 -18.15 30.77
CA GLU A 156 3.53 -19.14 31.43
C GLU A 156 2.77 -19.89 32.52
N HIS A 157 2.10 -19.17 33.41
CA HIS A 157 1.30 -19.77 34.46
C HIS A 157 0.17 -20.68 33.93
N ALA A 158 -0.54 -20.24 32.88
CA ALA A 158 -1.57 -21.06 32.24
C ALA A 158 -0.98 -22.35 31.63
N ARG A 159 0.22 -22.27 31.02
CA ARG A 159 0.91 -23.44 30.47
C ARG A 159 1.40 -24.39 31.55
N GLU A 160 1.89 -23.89 32.68
CA GLU A 160 2.27 -24.71 33.84
C GLU A 160 1.08 -25.46 34.43
N LEU A 161 -0.05 -24.77 34.63
CA LEU A 161 -1.30 -25.40 35.08
C LEU A 161 -1.81 -26.43 34.07
N ALA A 162 -1.74 -26.12 32.78
CA ALA A 162 -2.15 -27.04 31.72
C ALA A 162 -1.25 -28.29 31.63
N ALA A 163 0.06 -28.15 31.89
CA ALA A 163 1.02 -29.25 31.85
C ALA A 163 0.95 -30.17 33.07
N THR A 164 0.61 -29.61 34.24
CA THR A 164 0.43 -30.39 35.48
C THR A 164 -0.88 -31.19 35.49
N GLY A 165 -1.92 -30.66 34.84
CA GLY A 165 -3.20 -31.36 34.71
C GLY A 165 -3.26 -32.36 33.55
N LYS A 166 -4.10 -33.39 33.71
CA LYS A 166 -4.38 -34.40 32.67
C LYS A 166 -5.64 -34.04 31.90
N TYR A 167 -5.54 -33.10 30.97
CA TYR A 167 -6.69 -32.63 30.20
C TYR A 167 -6.83 -33.34 28.85
N GLN A 168 -8.08 -33.57 28.43
CA GLN A 168 -8.40 -34.26 27.18
C GLN A 168 -8.27 -33.38 25.93
N SER A 169 -8.36 -32.06 26.11
CA SER A 169 -8.26 -31.08 25.04
C SER A 169 -7.84 -29.73 25.59
N ARG A 170 -7.34 -28.89 24.70
CA ARG A 170 -6.94 -27.51 24.99
C ARG A 170 -8.08 -26.66 25.56
N ARG A 171 -9.28 -26.78 24.98
CA ARG A 171 -10.46 -26.06 25.45
C ARG A 171 -10.88 -26.52 26.85
N ASN A 172 -10.80 -27.83 27.11
CA ASN A 172 -11.10 -28.38 28.44
C ASN A 172 -10.07 -27.90 29.48
N ALA A 173 -8.78 -27.89 29.12
CA ALA A 173 -7.73 -27.32 29.97
C ALA A 173 -8.01 -25.84 30.27
N ALA A 174 -8.28 -25.02 29.24
CA ALA A 174 -8.56 -23.60 29.38
C ALA A 174 -9.77 -23.31 30.28
N LEU A 175 -10.85 -24.09 30.16
CA LEU A 175 -12.02 -24.00 31.04
C LEU A 175 -11.66 -24.36 32.49
N SER A 176 -10.92 -25.45 32.68
CA SER A 176 -10.58 -25.97 34.01
C SER A 176 -9.61 -25.07 34.79
N ILE A 177 -8.70 -24.39 34.10
CA ILE A 177 -7.70 -23.51 34.73
C ILE A 177 -8.13 -22.02 34.74
N LYS A 178 -9.31 -21.70 34.18
CA LYS A 178 -9.80 -20.33 33.98
C LYS A 178 -9.74 -19.50 35.26
N GLU A 179 -10.29 -20.04 36.36
CA GLU A 179 -10.39 -19.34 37.64
C GLU A 179 -9.00 -19.09 38.26
N ALA A 180 -8.10 -20.06 38.20
CA ALA A 180 -6.74 -19.91 38.69
C ALA A 180 -5.96 -18.83 37.91
N VAL A 181 -6.11 -18.79 36.58
CA VAL A 181 -5.49 -17.76 35.74
C VAL A 181 -6.08 -16.37 36.00
N LEU A 182 -7.40 -16.27 36.22
CA LEU A 182 -8.05 -15.00 36.59
C LEU A 182 -7.60 -14.50 37.97
N SER A 183 -7.44 -15.40 38.94
CA SER A 183 -6.88 -15.06 40.26
C SER A 183 -5.47 -14.52 40.12
N LYS A 184 -4.62 -15.19 39.35
CA LYS A 184 -3.24 -14.72 39.10
C LYS A 184 -3.22 -13.38 38.36
N ALA A 185 -4.17 -13.14 37.47
CA ALA A 185 -4.32 -11.86 36.78
C ALA A 185 -4.66 -10.73 37.76
N ALA A 186 -5.56 -10.96 38.72
CA ALA A 186 -5.86 -10.01 39.78
C ALA A 186 -4.63 -9.72 40.66
N ASP A 187 -3.86 -10.75 41.06
CA ASP A 187 -2.65 -10.60 41.86
C ASP A 187 -1.57 -9.74 41.17
N LEU A 188 -1.44 -9.92 39.85
CA LEU A 188 -0.49 -9.18 39.04
C LEU A 188 -1.02 -7.82 38.57
N ASN A 189 -2.24 -7.45 38.99
CA ASN A 189 -2.96 -6.27 38.53
C ASN A 189 -3.01 -6.19 36.99
N ILE A 190 -3.30 -7.32 36.34
CA ILE A 190 -3.48 -7.45 34.89
C ILE A 190 -4.96 -7.62 34.59
N GLU A 191 -5.51 -6.70 33.80
CA GLU A 191 -6.89 -6.78 33.36
C GLU A 191 -7.08 -7.93 32.36
N LEU A 192 -7.85 -8.94 32.76
CA LEU A 192 -8.29 -10.04 31.92
C LEU A 192 -9.82 -10.18 32.06
N SER A 193 -10.55 -9.96 30.97
CA SER A 193 -12.01 -10.09 30.97
C SER A 193 -12.42 -11.54 31.22
N GLU A 194 -13.23 -11.77 32.25
CA GLU A 194 -13.76 -13.11 32.56
C GLU A 194 -14.49 -13.75 31.38
N ASN A 195 -15.31 -12.96 30.68
CA ASN A 195 -16.08 -13.41 29.51
C ASN A 195 -15.19 -13.84 28.33
N GLN A 196 -13.96 -13.31 28.24
CA GLN A 196 -13.01 -13.64 27.16
C GLN A 196 -11.86 -14.55 27.63
N ALA A 197 -11.81 -14.88 28.92
CA ALA A 197 -10.69 -15.60 29.52
C ALA A 197 -10.51 -16.99 28.91
N GLU A 198 -11.60 -17.77 28.75
CA GLU A 198 -11.54 -19.11 28.14
C GLU A 198 -10.90 -19.06 26.75
N ARG A 199 -11.37 -18.15 25.88
CA ARG A 199 -10.88 -18.03 24.50
C ARG A 199 -9.42 -17.60 24.47
N THR A 200 -9.05 -16.65 25.32
CA THR A 200 -7.70 -16.11 25.41
C THR A 200 -6.72 -17.18 25.89
N ILE A 201 -7.07 -17.91 26.96
CA ILE A 201 -6.28 -19.02 27.50
C ILE A 201 -6.18 -20.15 26.47
N THR A 202 -7.27 -20.48 25.77
CA THR A 202 -7.23 -21.47 24.68
C THR A 202 -6.20 -21.09 23.60
N GLY A 203 -6.08 -19.79 23.27
CA GLY A 203 -5.05 -19.31 22.35
C GLY A 203 -3.63 -19.44 22.91
N TRP A 204 -3.44 -19.15 24.19
CA TRP A 204 -2.15 -19.29 24.89
C TRP A 204 -1.64 -20.73 24.98
N LEU A 205 -2.55 -21.70 25.06
CA LEU A 205 -2.21 -23.12 25.12
C LEU A 205 -1.95 -23.75 23.73
N ASP A 206 -1.89 -22.95 22.66
CA ASP A 206 -1.54 -23.46 21.34
C ASP A 206 -0.13 -24.06 21.32
N GLY A 207 0.02 -25.17 20.59
CA GLY A 207 1.26 -25.95 20.53
C GLY A 207 1.46 -26.98 21.67
N MET A 208 0.62 -27.01 22.70
CA MET A 208 0.72 -28.02 23.78
C MET A 208 0.08 -29.36 23.38
N THR A 209 0.67 -30.46 23.85
CA THR A 209 0.12 -31.82 23.71
C THR A 209 -0.83 -32.15 24.86
N PHE A 210 -2.02 -32.65 24.53
CA PHE A 210 -3.05 -33.04 25.49
C PHE A 210 -3.36 -34.53 25.39
N ALA A 211 -3.86 -35.13 26.47
CA ALA A 211 -4.18 -36.56 26.53
C ALA A 211 -5.33 -36.88 25.57
N ARG A 212 -5.01 -37.40 24.40
CA ARG A 212 -6.02 -37.76 23.38
C ARG A 212 -6.92 -38.86 23.95
N ARG A 213 -8.25 -38.69 23.92
CA ARG A 213 -9.18 -39.82 24.12
C ARG A 213 -8.80 -40.90 23.10
N GLN A 214 -8.31 -42.04 23.56
CA GLN A 214 -8.35 -43.25 22.74
C GLN A 214 -9.83 -43.52 22.46
N ARG A 215 -10.23 -43.46 21.18
CA ARG A 215 -11.52 -43.99 20.76
C ARG A 215 -11.44 -45.50 20.98
N THR A 216 -12.05 -45.99 22.05
CA THR A 216 -12.42 -47.40 22.15
C THR A 216 -13.37 -47.67 21.00
N THR A 217 -12.87 -48.34 19.97
CA THR A 217 -13.69 -48.95 18.93
C THR A 217 -14.22 -50.23 19.55
N CYS A 218 -15.52 -50.24 19.87
CA CYS A 218 -16.27 -51.47 20.07
C CYS A 218 -16.65 -52.04 18.70
#